data_AF-A0A7J3SLS1-F1
#
_entry.id   AF-A0A7J3SLS1-F1
#
_cell.length_a   1.000
_cell.length_b   1.000
_cell.length_c   1.000
_cell.angle_alpha   90.00
_cell.angle_beta   90.00
_cell.angle_gamma   90.00
#
_symmetry.space_group_name_H-M   'P 1'
#
loop_
_entity.id
_entity.type
_entity.pdbx_description
1 polymer ?
#
loop_
_entity_poly.entity_id
_entity_poly.type
_entity_poly.pdbx_seq_one_letter_code
_entity_poly.pdbx_strand_id
1 'polypeptide(L)'
;MPTVHLSIPDRLYDELREVAEAYGIQVTDLIKILVKNGVRLAKNGSLSSGSIDVEKIDELTQKMVKLETAVEEIKKQVERQSKINASMIKALEEKTSNLEFAIEEIEEKVDKEKQIFHPQLIDR
;
A
#
# COMPACT_ATOMS: atom_id res chain seq x y z
N MET A 1 -34.26 28.31 -11.59
CA MET A 1 -33.12 28.27 -10.66
C MET A 1 -33.06 29.64 -9.97
N PRO A 2 -32.98 29.72 -8.63
CA PRO A 2 -32.77 31.01 -7.98
C PRO A 2 -31.40 31.57 -8.40
N THR A 3 -31.34 32.88 -8.66
CA THR A 3 -30.11 33.58 -9.04
C THR A 3 -29.68 34.44 -7.87
N VAL A 4 -28.38 34.40 -7.53
CA VAL A 4 -27.78 35.22 -6.47
C VAL A 4 -26.80 36.19 -7.14
N HIS A 5 -26.95 37.48 -6.86
CA HIS A 5 -26.02 38.50 -7.29
C HIS A 5 -25.01 38.75 -6.17
N LEU A 6 -23.72 38.56 -6.46
CA LEU A 6 -22.62 38.80 -5.53
C LEU A 6 -21.86 40.04 -6.00
N SER A 7 -21.71 41.02 -5.10
CA SER A 7 -20.83 42.18 -5.31
C SER A 7 -19.55 41.93 -4.52
N ILE A 8 -18.43 41.80 -5.23
CA ILE A 8 -17.11 41.57 -4.64
C ILE A 8 -16.10 42.57 -5.22
N PRO A 9 -15.04 42.93 -4.48
CA PRO A 9 -13.97 43.77 -5.01
C PRO A 9 -13.27 43.11 -6.20
N ASP A 10 -12.85 43.90 -7.18
CA ASP A 10 -12.18 43.40 -8.41
C ASP A 10 -10.98 42.51 -8.08
N ARG A 11 -10.16 42.91 -7.11
CA ARG A 11 -9.00 42.12 -6.66
C ARG A 11 -9.39 40.72 -6.19
N LEU A 12 -10.50 40.59 -5.46
CA LEU A 12 -10.97 39.30 -4.96
C LEU A 12 -11.53 38.44 -6.10
N TYR A 13 -12.16 39.07 -7.10
CA TYR A 13 -12.59 38.35 -8.30
C TYR A 13 -11.39 37.81 -9.08
N ASP A 14 -10.33 38.60 -9.22
CA ASP A 14 -9.10 38.18 -9.89
C ASP A 14 -8.43 37.00 -9.16
N GLU A 15 -8.35 37.06 -7.82
CA GLU A 15 -7.86 35.94 -7.01
C GLU A 15 -8.71 34.67 -7.20
N LEU A 16 -10.04 34.79 -7.13
CA LEU A 16 -10.94 33.66 -7.35
C LEU A 16 -10.79 33.09 -8.77
N ARG A 17 -10.51 33.94 -9.76
CA ARG A 17 -10.29 33.54 -11.14
C ARG A 17 -8.99 32.78 -11.30
N GLU A 18 -7.89 33.30 -10.75
CA GLU A 18 -6.58 32.64 -10.79
C GLU A 18 -6.65 31.24 -10.15
N VAL A 19 -7.30 31.14 -8.99
CA VAL A 19 -7.51 29.86 -8.30
C VAL A 19 -8.36 28.91 -9.16
N ALA A 20 -9.45 29.39 -9.74
CA ALA A 20 -10.30 28.56 -10.60
C ALA A 20 -9.56 28.05 -11.85
N GLU A 21 -8.74 28.90 -12.48
CA GLU A 21 -7.89 28.54 -13.62
C GLU A 21 -6.85 27.48 -13.24
N ALA A 22 -6.21 27.62 -12.07
CA ALA A 22 -5.27 26.62 -11.55
C ALA A 22 -5.92 25.23 -11.32
N TYR A 23 -7.19 25.21 -10.90
CA TYR A 23 -7.97 23.99 -10.74
C TYR A 23 -8.66 23.51 -12.05
N GLY A 24 -8.55 24.27 -13.14
CA GLY A 24 -9.18 23.94 -14.43
C GLY A 24 -10.72 24.00 -14.39
N ILE A 25 -11.31 24.83 -13.52
CA ILE A 25 -12.76 24.95 -13.33
C ILE A 25 -13.25 26.38 -13.61
N GLN A 26 -14.55 26.54 -13.82
CA GLN A 26 -15.15 27.87 -13.94
C GLN A 26 -15.22 28.56 -12.58
N VAL A 27 -14.95 29.87 -12.54
CA VAL A 27 -15.01 30.70 -11.32
C VAL A 27 -16.35 30.55 -10.58
N THR A 28 -17.44 30.43 -11.34
CA THR A 28 -18.79 30.21 -10.79
C THR A 28 -18.91 28.90 -10.02
N ASP A 29 -18.23 27.84 -10.46
CA ASP A 29 -18.28 26.54 -9.79
C ASP A 29 -17.41 26.54 -8.54
N LEU A 30 -16.26 27.22 -8.58
CA LEU A 30 -15.47 27.50 -7.39
C LEU A 30 -16.30 28.24 -6.33
N ILE A 31 -17.00 29.31 -6.72
CA ILE A 31 -17.87 30.07 -5.81
C ILE A 31 -18.95 29.17 -5.20
N LYS A 32 -19.61 28.31 -5.99
CA LYS A 32 -20.60 27.36 -5.48
C LYS A 32 -20.01 26.40 -4.45
N ILE A 33 -18.81 25.88 -4.70
CA ILE A 33 -18.11 24.98 -3.77
C ILE A 33 -17.81 25.71 -2.46
N LEU A 34 -17.25 26.91 -2.53
CA LEU A 34 -16.92 27.72 -1.36
C LEU A 34 -18.16 28.07 -0.54
N VAL A 35 -19.25 28.50 -1.18
CA VAL A 35 -20.52 28.78 -0.50
C VAL A 35 -21.09 27.52 0.14
N LYS A 36 -21.09 26.39 -0.57
CA LYS A 36 -21.56 25.10 -0.04
C LYS A 36 -20.76 24.66 1.18
N ASN A 37 -19.45 24.80 1.14
CA ASN A 37 -18.56 24.46 2.25
C ASN A 37 -18.74 25.42 3.42
N GLY A 38 -18.80 26.73 3.16
CA GLY A 38 -19.08 27.76 4.15
C GLY A 38 -20.41 27.52 4.87
N VAL A 39 -21.47 27.19 4.15
CA VAL A 39 -22.79 26.85 4.74
C VAL A 39 -22.73 25.56 5.56
N ARG A 40 -21.96 24.56 5.13
CA ARG A 40 -21.76 23.33 5.93
C ARG A 40 -21.02 23.63 7.24
N LEU A 41 -19.96 24.42 7.19
CA LEU A 41 -19.21 24.86 8.37
C LEU A 41 -20.08 25.70 9.30
N ALA A 42 -20.91 26.58 8.74
CA ALA A 42 -21.91 27.37 9.48
C ALA A 42 -22.90 26.50 10.24
N LYS A 43 -23.48 25.52 9.55
CA LYS A 43 -24.47 24.59 10.13
C LYS A 43 -23.86 23.70 11.22
N ASN A 44 -22.59 23.38 11.10
CA ASN A 44 -21.87 22.55 12.07
C ASN A 44 -21.32 23.37 13.25
N GLY A 45 -21.63 24.67 13.35
CA GLY A 45 -21.16 25.53 14.44
C GLY A 45 -19.70 25.95 14.35
N SER A 46 -18.99 25.61 13.27
CA SER A 46 -17.55 25.86 13.09
C SER A 46 -17.23 27.22 12.46
N LEU A 47 -18.21 28.13 12.38
CA LEU A 47 -17.98 29.53 11.95
C LEU A 47 -17.51 30.44 13.11
N SER A 48 -17.30 29.91 14.31
CA SER A 48 -16.64 30.66 15.38
C SER A 48 -15.23 31.03 14.94
N SER A 49 -14.94 32.34 14.99
CA SER A 49 -13.69 32.94 14.52
C SER A 49 -12.44 32.21 15.01
N GLY A 50 -11.51 31.93 14.09
CA GLY A 50 -10.08 32.09 14.36
C GLY A 50 -9.35 30.99 15.14
N SER A 51 -10.00 29.99 15.72
CA SER A 51 -9.29 28.80 16.21
C SER A 51 -9.56 27.64 15.27
N ILE A 52 -8.61 27.41 14.35
CA ILE A 52 -8.28 26.03 14.00
C ILE A 52 -8.17 25.30 15.35
N ASP A 53 -9.01 24.30 15.63
CA ASP A 53 -8.98 23.57 16.91
C ASP A 53 -7.58 22.99 17.09
N VAL A 54 -6.68 23.74 17.74
CA VAL A 54 -5.27 23.38 17.93
C VAL A 54 -5.20 22.05 18.66
N GLU A 55 -6.11 21.82 19.62
CA GLU A 55 -6.29 20.54 20.30
C GLU A 55 -6.57 19.39 19.34
N LYS A 56 -7.42 19.61 18.32
CA LYS A 56 -7.74 18.57 17.33
C LYS A 56 -6.57 18.32 16.38
N ILE A 57 -5.80 19.35 16.04
CA ILE A 57 -4.56 19.19 15.28
C ILE A 57 -3.50 18.46 16.10
N ASP A 58 -3.35 18.78 17.37
CA ASP A 58 -2.41 18.12 18.27
C ASP A 58 -2.78 16.64 18.47
N GLU A 59 -4.06 16.33 18.65
CA GLU A 59 -4.56 14.95 18.69
C GLU A 59 -4.26 14.19 17.40
N LEU A 60 -4.49 14.82 16.24
CA LEU A 60 -4.20 14.20 14.94
C LEU A 60 -2.70 14.00 14.74
N THR A 61 -1.88 14.96 15.17
CA THR A 61 -0.42 14.88 15.11
C THR A 61 0.11 13.76 15.99
N GLN A 62 -0.40 13.62 17.22
CA GLN A 62 -0.05 12.50 18.10
C GLN A 62 -0.46 11.15 17.52
N LYS A 63 -1.65 11.06 16.89
CA LYS A 63 -2.10 9.85 16.20
C LYS A 63 -1.19 9.53 15.01
N MET A 64 -0.75 10.53 14.26
CA MET A 64 0.17 10.37 13.14
C MET A 64 1.53 9.83 13.60
N VAL A 65 2.12 10.40 14.66
CA VAL A 65 3.39 9.92 15.23
C VAL A 65 3.28 8.46 15.72
N LYS A 66 2.16 8.09 16.35
CA LYS A 66 1.90 6.69 16.75
C LYS A 66 1.83 5.76 15.55
N LEU A 67 1.17 6.19 14.46
CA LEU A 67 1.08 5.42 13.23
C LEU A 67 2.46 5.27 12.57
N GLU A 68 3.25 6.35 12.46
CA GLU A 68 4.61 6.29 11.92
C GLU A 68 5.49 5.31 12.71
N THR A 69 5.39 5.33 14.03
CA THR A 69 6.12 4.40 14.89
C THR A 69 5.70 2.95 14.66
N ALA A 70 4.39 2.68 14.59
CA ALA A 70 3.87 1.34 14.30
C ALA A 70 4.29 0.84 12.92
N VAL A 71 4.28 1.71 11.91
CA VAL A 71 4.72 1.38 10.55
C VAL A 71 6.21 1.01 10.52
N GLU A 72 7.05 1.76 11.24
CA GLU A 72 8.49 1.48 11.32
C GLU A 72 8.78 0.15 12.05
N GLU A 73 8.01 -0.18 13.10
CA GLU A 73 8.10 -1.48 13.77
C GLU A 73 7.70 -2.63 12.84
N ILE A 74 6.58 -2.49 12.12
CA ILE A 74 6.12 -3.48 11.14
C ILE A 74 7.18 -3.69 10.06
N LYS A 75 7.77 -2.60 9.54
CA LYS A 75 8.83 -2.69 8.53
C LYS A 75 10.02 -3.50 9.03
N LYS A 76 10.49 -3.25 10.26
CA LYS A 76 11.57 -4.03 10.89
C LYS A 76 11.20 -5.50 11.07
N GLN A 77 9.97 -5.80 11.44
CA GLN A 77 9.50 -7.19 11.57
C GLN A 77 9.48 -7.90 10.21
N VAL A 78 8.98 -7.23 9.15
CA VAL A 78 8.96 -7.76 7.79
C VAL A 78 10.38 -8.03 7.28
N GLU A 79 11.32 -7.10 7.48
CA GLU A 79 12.72 -7.30 7.08
C GLU A 79 13.37 -8.49 7.80
N ARG A 80 13.13 -8.64 9.11
CA ARG A 80 13.64 -9.78 9.88
C ARG A 80 13.03 -11.09 9.38
N GLN A 81 11.72 -11.12 9.18
CA GLN A 81 11.03 -12.32 8.68
C GLN A 81 11.51 -12.68 7.27
N SER A 82 11.73 -11.69 6.41
CA SER A 82 12.26 -11.91 5.05
C SER A 82 13.64 -12.56 5.09
N LYS A 83 14.54 -12.10 5.97
CA LYS A 83 15.88 -12.71 6.16
C LYS A 83 15.79 -14.16 6.64
N ILE A 84 14.90 -14.44 7.60
CA ILE A 84 14.67 -15.80 8.10
C ILE A 84 14.12 -16.69 7.00
N ASN A 85 13.14 -16.22 6.24
CA ASN A 85 12.55 -16.98 5.15
C ASN A 85 13.60 -17.28 4.07
N ALA A 86 14.44 -16.31 3.72
CA ALA A 86 15.52 -16.50 2.76
C ALA A 86 16.53 -17.58 3.20
N SER A 87 16.92 -17.61 4.49
CA SER A 87 17.81 -18.65 5.00
C SER A 87 17.14 -20.02 5.06
N MET A 88 15.86 -20.08 5.41
CA MET A 88 15.08 -21.33 5.39
C MET A 88 14.93 -21.88 3.97
N ILE A 89 14.64 -21.04 2.98
CA ILE A 89 14.55 -21.44 1.57
C ILE A 89 15.87 -22.03 1.12
N LYS A 90 16.99 -21.36 1.39
CA LYS A 90 18.32 -21.87 1.02
C LYS A 90 18.62 -23.24 1.65
N ALA A 91 18.26 -23.43 2.92
CA ALA A 91 18.44 -24.73 3.59
C ALA A 91 17.54 -25.83 3.01
N LEU A 92 16.34 -25.48 2.56
CA LEU A 92 15.44 -26.41 1.88
C LEU A 92 15.98 -26.77 0.49
N GLU A 93 16.46 -25.80 -0.28
CA GLU A 93 17.10 -26.02 -1.59
C GLU A 93 18.28 -27.00 -1.49
N GLU A 94 19.16 -26.81 -0.50
CA GLU A 94 20.28 -27.73 -0.26
C GLU A 94 19.81 -29.15 0.09
N LYS A 95 18.78 -29.27 0.95
CA LYS A 95 18.21 -30.58 1.29
C LYS A 95 17.57 -31.25 0.07
N THR A 96 16.85 -30.51 -0.75
CA THR A 96 16.25 -31.04 -1.98
C THR A 96 17.32 -31.52 -2.95
N SER A 97 18.39 -30.74 -3.16
CA SER A 97 19.50 -31.15 -4.02
C SER A 97 20.19 -32.43 -3.52
N ASN A 98 20.38 -32.57 -2.21
CA ASN A 98 20.95 -33.80 -1.63
C ASN A 98 20.02 -35.02 -1.81
N LEU A 99 18.70 -34.82 -1.71
CA LEU A 99 17.73 -35.89 -1.93
C LEU A 99 17.67 -36.29 -3.41
N GLU A 100 17.75 -35.33 -4.33
CA GLU A 100 17.83 -35.60 -5.77
C GLU A 100 19.04 -36.49 -6.09
N PHE A 101 20.22 -36.14 -5.57
CA PHE A 101 21.43 -36.96 -5.73
C PHE A 101 21.27 -38.37 -5.14
N ALA A 102 20.66 -38.50 -3.96
CA ALA A 102 20.43 -39.80 -3.34
C ALA A 102 19.45 -40.66 -4.15
N ILE A 103 18.44 -40.05 -4.76
CA ILE A 103 17.50 -40.74 -5.65
C ILE A 103 18.22 -41.24 -6.90
N GLU A 104 19.03 -40.40 -7.55
CA GLU A 104 19.82 -40.78 -8.73
C GLU A 104 20.73 -41.99 -8.43
N GLU A 105 21.40 -42.00 -7.28
CA GLU A 105 22.26 -43.12 -6.87
C GLU A 105 21.47 -44.43 -6.66
N ILE A 106 20.25 -44.33 -6.10
CA ILE A 106 19.37 -45.48 -5.90
C ILE A 106 18.85 -45.99 -7.25
N GLU A 107 18.42 -45.10 -8.14
CA GLU A 107 17.95 -45.45 -9.49
C GLU A 107 19.04 -46.20 -10.27
N GLU A 108 20.29 -45.73 -10.21
CA GLU A 108 21.43 -46.41 -10.85
C GLU A 108 21.65 -47.82 -10.28
N LYS A 109 21.55 -48.00 -8.96
CA LYS A 109 21.68 -49.33 -8.31
C LYS A 109 20.55 -50.26 -8.72
N VAL A 110 19.31 -49.78 -8.74
CA VAL A 110 18.13 -50.56 -9.14
C VAL A 110 18.26 -51.03 -10.60
N ASP A 111 18.73 -50.17 -11.50
CA ASP A 111 18.90 -50.55 -12.90
C ASP A 111 20.03 -51.57 -13.12
N LYS A 112 21.11 -51.50 -12.34
CA LYS A 112 22.15 -52.56 -12.32
C LYS A 112 21.58 -53.89 -11.85
N GLU A 113 20.76 -53.91 -10.80
CA GLU A 113 20.14 -55.16 -10.31
C GLU A 113 19.16 -55.78 -11.31
N LYS A 114 18.37 -54.97 -12.03
CA LYS A 114 17.47 -55.49 -13.09
C LYS A 114 18.22 -56.21 -14.21
N GLN A 115 19.41 -55.73 -14.59
CA GLN A 115 20.20 -56.37 -15.65
C GLN A 115 20.72 -57.77 -15.27
N ILE A 116 20.92 -58.03 -13.98
CA ILE A 116 21.38 -59.34 -13.47
C ILE A 116 20.28 -60.40 -13.59
N PHE A 117 19.01 -60.00 -13.61
CA PHE A 117 17.86 -60.91 -13.58
C PHE A 117 17.35 -61.39 -14.95
N HIS A 118 18.05 -61.13 -16.06
CA HIS A 118 17.71 -61.80 -17.33
C HIS A 118 18.06 -63.29 -17.23
N PRO A 119 17.08 -64.21 -17.06
CA PRO A 119 17.37 -65.62 -17.02
C PRO A 119 17.75 -66.01 -18.45
N GLN A 120 18.94 -66.56 -18.64
CA GLN A 120 19.22 -67.29 -19.86
C GLN A 120 18.25 -68.47 -19.89
N LEU A 121 17.22 -68.38 -20.73
CA LEU A 121 16.40 -69.52 -21.07
C LEU A 121 17.35 -70.53 -21.71
N ILE A 122 17.67 -71.58 -20.96
CA ILE A 122 18.38 -72.74 -21.48
C ILE A 122 17.42 -73.39 -22.46
N ASP A 123 17.55 -73.07 -23.74
CA ASP A 123 16.91 -73.81 -24.82
C ASP A 123 17.38 -75.27 -24.73
N ARG A 124 16.42 -76.16 -24.47
CA ARG A 124 16.60 -77.62 -24.46
C ARG A 124 16.37 -78.20 -25.83
#